data_AF-A0AAE3SH99-F1
#
_entry.id   AF-A0AAE3SH99-F1
#
_cell.length_a   1.000
_cell.length_b   1.000
_cell.length_c   1.000
_cell.angle_alpha   90.00
_cell.angle_beta   90.00
_cell.angle_gamma   90.00
#
_symmetry.space_group_name_H-M   'P 1'
#
loop_
_entity.id
_entity.type
_entity.pdbx_description
1 polymer ?
#
loop_
_entity_poly.entity_id
_entity_poly.type
_entity_poly.pdbx_seq_one_letter_code
_entity_poly.pdbx_strand_id
1 'polypeptide(L)' 'MKWAKIAKCSKDTAIRDINDLINKDVLQKEPAGGRSTNYELKK' A
#
# COMPACT_ATOMS: atom_id res chain seq x y z
N MET A 1 4.49 -0.80 -8.36
CA MET A 1 5.45 -0.21 -7.39
C MET A 1 5.36 1.31 -7.37
N LYS A 2 4.19 1.87 -7.05
CA LYS A 2 4.01 3.33 -6.98
C LYS A 2 4.57 3.89 -5.67
N TRP A 3 4.29 3.21 -4.55
CA TRP A 3 4.82 3.53 -3.22
C TRP A 3 6.34 3.60 -3.18
N ALA A 4 7.03 2.58 -3.69
CA ALA A 4 8.49 2.52 -3.76
C ALA A 4 9.13 3.74 -4.45
N LYS A 5 8.49 4.26 -5.51
CA LYS A 5 8.96 5.47 -6.21
C LYS A 5 8.73 6.74 -5.39
N ILE A 6 7.62 6.81 -4.65
CA ILE A 6 7.27 7.97 -3.81
C ILE A 6 8.15 8.02 -2.56
N ALA A 7 8.26 6.90 -1.86
CA ALA A 7 9.05 6.74 -0.63
C ALA A 7 10.56 6.56 -0.90
N LYS A 8 10.97 6.50 -2.18
CA LYS A 8 12.35 6.21 -2.62
C LYS A 8 12.95 4.97 -1.93
N CYS A 9 12.13 3.94 -1.75
CA CYS A 9 12.51 2.70 -1.08
C CYS A 9 12.45 1.50 -2.04
N SER A 10 13.01 0.37 -1.62
CA SER A 10 12.96 -0.87 -2.41
C SER A 10 11.52 -1.43 -2.47
N LYS A 11 11.28 -2.38 -3.38
CA LYS A 11 9.99 -3.09 -3.47
C LYS A 11 9.63 -3.75 -2.14
N ASP A 12 10.60 -4.42 -1.54
CA ASP A 12 10.43 -5.21 -0.33
C ASP A 12 10.15 -4.33 0.88
N THR A 13 10.80 -3.16 0.96
CA THR A 13 10.51 -2.16 1.99
C THR A 13 9.13 -1.55 1.78
N ALA A 14 8.78 -1.18 0.55
CA ALA A 14 7.48 -0.63 0.21
C ALA A 14 6.32 -1.57 0.58
N ILE A 15 6.49 -2.89 0.38
CA ILE A 15 5.48 -3.88 0.74
C ILE A 15 5.31 -3.95 2.26
N ARG A 16 6.41 -3.93 3.02
CA ARG A 16 6.36 -3.91 4.49
C ARG A 16 5.68 -2.65 5.01
N ASP A 17 6.03 -1.48 4.49
CA ASP A 17 5.39 -0.20 4.85
C ASP A 17 3.88 -0.23 4.60
N ILE A 18 3.46 -0.69 3.42
CA ILE A 18 2.03 -0.79 3.08
C ILE A 18 1.31 -1.75 4.05
N ASN A 19 1.90 -2.89 4.36
CA ASN A 19 1.29 -3.84 5.32
C ASN A 19 1.21 -3.24 6.73
N ASP A 20 2.23 -2.51 7.17
CA ASP A 20 2.22 -1.83 8.47
C ASP A 20 1.14 -0.74 8.53
N LEU A 21 0.96 0.03 7.46
CA LEU A 21 -0.10 1.03 7.35
C LEU A 21 -1.50 0.43 7.30
N ILE A 22 -1.66 -0.76 6.73
CA ILE A 22 -2.93 -1.51 6.79
C ILE A 22 -3.19 -2.00 8.21
N ASN A 23 -2.17 -2.54 8.88
CA ASN A 23 -2.29 -2.99 10.27
C ASN A 23 -2.58 -1.84 11.24
N LYS A 24 -2.07 -0.64 10.96
CA LYS A 24 -2.33 0.59 11.70
C LYS A 24 -3.66 1.24 11.34
N ASP A 25 -4.46 0.61 10.47
CA ASP A 25 -5.76 1.12 10.08
C ASP A 25 -5.69 2.46 9.32
N VAL A 26 -4.54 2.77 8.71
CA VAL A 26 -4.31 4.01 7.93
C VAL A 26 -4.59 3.78 6.44
N LEU A 27 -4.30 2.58 5.94
CA LEU A 27 -4.58 2.18 4.56
C LEU A 27 -5.54 1.01 4.52
N GLN A 28 -6.40 0.99 3.52
CA GLN A 28 -7.26 -0.16 3.21
C GLN A 28 -7.03 -0.60 1.76
N LYS A 29 -7.12 -1.91 1.51
CA LYS A 29 -7.15 -2.42 0.13
C LYS A 29 -8.48 -2.06 -0.51
N GLU A 30 -8.46 -1.57 -1.74
CA GLU A 30 -9.69 -1.40 -2.50
C GLU A 30 -10.36 -2.77 -2.73
N PRO A 31 -11.69 -2.88 -2.56
CA PRO A 31 -12.43 -4.10 -2.82
C PRO A 31 -12.55 -4.41 -4.33
N ALA A 32 -12.16 -3.47 -5.20
CA ALA A 32 -12.19 -3.64 -6.64
C ALA A 32 -11.18 -4.71 -7.08
N GLY A 33 -11.65 -5.95 -7.27
CA GLY A 33 -10.89 -7.14 -7.65
C GLY A 33 -10.30 -7.14 -9.07
N GLY A 34 -9.64 -6.05 -9.46
CA GLY A 34 -8.85 -5.97 -10.68
C GLY A 34 -7.40 -6.46 -10.48
N ARG A 35 -6.65 -6.61 -11.58
CA ARG A 35 -5.21 -6.96 -11.56
C ARG A 35 -4.30 -5.88 -10.92
N SER A 36 -4.90 -4.78 -10.46
CA SER A 36 -4.21 -3.65 -9.83
C SER A 36 -4.53 -3.65 -8.35
N THR A 37 -3.53 -3.90 -7.51
CA THR A 37 -3.68 -3.72 -6.06
C THR A 37 -3.62 -2.22 -5.75
N ASN A 38 -4.78 -1.60 -5.61
CA ASN A 38 -4.90 -0.25 -5.11
C ASN A 38 -5.10 -0.24 -3.60
N TYR A 39 -4.59 0.81 -2.97
CA TYR A 39 -4.74 1.08 -1.55
C TYR A 39 -5.29 2.49 -1.41
N GLU A 40 -6.30 2.64 -0.57
CA GLU A 40 -6.92 3.92 -0.23
C GLU A 40 -6.60 4.29 1.21
N LEU A 41 -6.62 5.59 1.52
CA LEU A 41 -6.54 6.05 2.90
C LEU A 41 -7.84 5.66 3.60
N LYS A 42 -7.72 4.95 4.72
CA LYS A 42 -8.87 4.66 5.58
C LYS A 42 -9.32 5.98 6.25
N LYS A 43 -10.62 6.22 6.26
CA LYS A 43 -11.23 7.41 6.89
C LYS A 43 -11.46 7.19 8.38
#